data_AF-A0A8J7HT64-F1
#
_entry.id   AF-A0A8J7HT64-F1
#
_cell.length_a   1.000
_cell.length_b   1.000
_cell.length_c   1.000
_cell.angle_alpha   90.00
_cell.angle_beta   90.00
_cell.angle_gamma   90.00
#
_symmetry.space_group_name_H-M   'P 1'
#
loop_
_entity.id
_entity.type
_entity.pdbx_description
1 polymer ?
#
loop_
_entity_poly.entity_id
_entity_poly.type
_entity_poly.pdbx_seq_one_letter_code
_entity_poly.pdbx_strand_id
1 'polypeptide(L)'
;MSGKPLGKPRPLWRVIFLSVATFMLYYGWYKWIIQEELRRYNGFGWSGTLCLAPFVLGVAVPQALRIFDPDVPGWFGWFSLLGVVWIYIIQFKLYKTVNALYRQAGMKAPLVVWWLFVPGLNLIVGLRQIHFLSQFWAKEQGVIIPDSLAENIPLLSGNA
;
A
#
# COMPACT_ATOMS: atom_id res chain seq x y z
N MET A 1 -9.77 5.30 26.13
CA MET A 1 -9.38 5.50 24.72
C MET A 1 -7.89 5.81 24.69
N SER A 2 -7.09 5.00 24.00
CA SER A 2 -5.65 5.25 23.86
C SER A 2 -5.44 6.58 23.13
N GLY A 3 -4.70 7.53 23.70
CA GLY A 3 -4.42 8.84 23.09
C GLY A 3 -3.53 8.81 21.83
N LYS A 4 -3.48 7.67 21.12
CA LYS A 4 -2.67 7.48 19.92
C LYS A 4 -3.36 8.11 18.70
N PRO A 5 -2.61 8.74 17.78
CA PRO A 5 -3.18 9.30 16.57
C PRO A 5 -3.67 8.17 15.65
N LEU A 6 -4.99 8.06 15.47
CA LEU A 6 -5.62 7.03 14.63
C LEU A 6 -5.55 7.43 13.14
N GLY A 7 -5.38 6.44 12.26
CA GLY A 7 -5.48 6.63 10.81
C GLY A 7 -6.93 6.74 10.34
N LYS A 8 -7.15 7.25 9.12
CA LYS A 8 -8.51 7.37 8.57
C LYS A 8 -8.95 6.07 7.88
N PRO A 9 -10.08 5.47 8.27
CA PRO A 9 -10.61 4.31 7.57
C PRO A 9 -11.11 4.75 6.17
N ARG A 10 -10.73 3.99 5.16
CA ARG A 10 -10.95 4.30 3.73
C ARG A 10 -11.46 3.03 3.04
N PRO A 11 -12.75 2.94 2.69
CA PRO A 11 -13.32 1.73 2.10
C PRO A 11 -12.69 1.40 0.76
N LEU A 12 -12.57 0.11 0.47
CA LEU A 12 -11.86 -0.41 -0.70
C LEU A 12 -12.44 0.18 -2.00
N TRP A 13 -13.77 0.19 -2.14
CA TRP A 13 -14.44 0.72 -3.33
C TRP A 13 -14.01 2.15 -3.65
N ARG A 14 -13.90 3.01 -2.62
CA ARG A 14 -13.55 4.42 -2.79
C ARG A 14 -12.11 4.57 -3.24
N VAL A 15 -11.22 3.75 -2.69
CA VAL A 15 -9.82 3.73 -3.10
C VAL A 15 -9.69 3.26 -4.55
N ILE A 16 -10.39 2.20 -4.95
CA ILE A 16 -10.39 1.72 -6.34
C ILE A 16 -10.94 2.80 -7.28
N PHE A 17 -12.15 3.31 -7.00
CA PHE A 17 -12.81 4.30 -7.85
C PHE A 17 -11.96 5.54 -8.07
N LEU A 18 -11.43 6.13 -6.98
CA LEU A 18 -10.59 7.32 -7.09
C LEU A 18 -9.26 7.02 -7.77
N SER A 19 -8.70 5.82 -7.58
CA SER A 19 -7.48 5.41 -8.29
C SER A 19 -7.72 5.30 -9.79
N VAL A 20 -8.83 4.72 -10.23
CA VAL A 20 -9.17 4.64 -11.66
C VAL A 20 -9.47 6.02 -12.22
N ALA A 21 -10.31 6.81 -11.55
CA ALA A 21 -10.71 8.14 -12.01
C ALA A 21 -9.54 9.14 -12.12
N THR A 22 -8.46 8.92 -11.37
CA THR A 22 -7.27 9.79 -11.36
C THR A 22 -6.05 9.15 -12.04
N PHE A 23 -6.22 8.11 -12.84
CA PHE A 23 -5.11 7.40 -13.50
C PHE A 23 -3.98 7.02 -12.53
N MET A 24 -4.36 6.39 -11.41
CA MET A 24 -3.49 5.91 -10.32
C MET A 24 -2.83 6.98 -9.45
N LEU A 25 -3.05 8.28 -9.70
CA LEU A 25 -2.52 9.35 -8.84
C LEU A 25 -3.04 9.23 -7.39
N TYR A 26 -4.34 8.97 -7.23
CA TYR A 26 -4.92 8.75 -5.90
C TYR A 26 -4.32 7.53 -5.20
N TYR A 27 -3.97 6.47 -5.94
CA TYR A 27 -3.34 5.29 -5.36
C TYR A 27 -1.96 5.61 -4.78
N GLY A 28 -1.17 6.42 -5.50
CA GLY A 28 0.10 6.94 -5.00
C GLY A 28 -0.10 7.75 -3.72
N TRP A 29 -0.99 8.74 -3.73
CA TRP A 29 -1.33 9.52 -2.53
C TRP A 29 -1.82 8.64 -1.36
N TYR A 30 -2.66 7.64 -1.65
CA TYR A 30 -3.15 6.68 -0.66
C TYR A 30 -2.00 5.91 -0.01
N LYS A 31 -1.04 5.40 -0.80
CA LYS A 31 0.15 4.71 -0.26
C LYS A 31 1.01 5.63 0.59
N TRP A 32 1.11 6.89 0.21
CA TRP A 32 1.83 7.89 1.01
C TRP A 32 1.16 8.11 2.37
N ILE A 33 -0.15 8.41 2.38
CA ILE A 33 -0.84 8.81 3.61
C ILE A 33 -0.96 7.67 4.61
N ILE A 34 -1.17 6.43 4.18
CA ILE A 34 -1.25 5.29 5.11
C ILE A 34 0.08 5.02 5.80
N GLN A 35 1.21 5.25 5.11
CA GLN A 35 2.54 5.08 5.74
C GLN A 35 2.76 6.15 6.81
N GLU A 36 2.34 7.40 6.55
CA GLU A 36 2.39 8.46 7.56
C GLU A 36 1.48 8.17 8.76
N GLU A 37 0.25 7.70 8.52
CA GLU A 37 -0.67 7.31 9.59
C GLU A 37 -0.11 6.17 10.44
N LEU A 38 0.43 5.13 9.79
CA LEU A 38 1.07 4.00 10.47
C LEU A 38 2.30 4.43 11.27
N ARG A 39 3.13 5.33 10.71
CA ARG A 39 4.30 5.88 11.40
C ARG A 39 3.89 6.68 12.64
N ARG A 40 2.84 7.50 12.54
CA ARG A 40 2.31 8.28 13.67
C ARG A 40 1.70 7.39 14.74
N TYR A 41 0.92 6.38 14.35
CA TYR A 41 0.26 5.46 15.29
C TYR A 41 1.27 4.57 16.04
N ASN A 42 2.28 4.05 15.33
CA ASN A 42 3.30 3.20 15.94
C ASN A 42 4.40 3.98 16.67
N GLY A 43 4.56 5.28 16.39
CA GLY A 43 5.68 6.10 16.87
C GLY A 43 7.01 5.85 16.13
N PHE A 44 7.07 4.83 15.26
CA PHE A 44 8.20 4.50 14.41
C PHE A 44 7.69 3.99 13.05
N GLY A 45 8.51 4.06 12.01
CA GLY A 45 8.12 3.63 10.67
C GLY A 45 8.86 4.38 9.56
N TRP A 46 8.58 4.02 8.31
CA TRP A 46 9.10 4.80 7.18
C TRP A 46 8.12 5.91 6.84
N SER A 47 8.64 7.06 6.45
CA SER A 47 7.79 8.12 5.93
C SER A 47 7.18 7.71 4.59
N GLY A 48 6.01 8.27 4.27
CA GLY A 48 5.41 8.13 2.94
C GLY A 48 6.36 8.61 1.85
N THR A 49 7.14 9.66 2.12
CA THR A 49 8.14 10.21 1.20
C THR A 49 9.27 9.24 0.93
N LEU A 50 9.83 8.58 1.95
CA LEU A 50 10.85 7.54 1.77
C LEU A 50 10.31 6.34 0.99
N CYS A 51 8.99 6.08 1.10
CA CYS A 51 8.36 5.02 0.34
C CYS A 51 8.22 5.41 -1.15
N LEU A 52 7.71 6.59 -1.48
CA LEU A 52 7.41 6.93 -2.87
C LEU A 52 8.57 7.55 -3.65
N ALA A 53 9.38 8.42 -3.02
CA ALA A 53 10.39 9.19 -3.75
C ALA A 53 11.43 8.29 -4.46
N PRO A 54 12.00 7.25 -3.83
CA PRO A 54 12.99 6.41 -4.53
C PRO A 54 12.36 5.56 -5.64
N PHE A 55 11.07 5.22 -5.54
CA PHE A 55 10.35 4.57 -6.64
C PHE A 55 10.18 5.55 -7.82
N VAL A 56 9.64 6.75 -7.55
CA VAL A 56 9.40 7.75 -8.60
C VAL A 56 10.70 8.16 -9.27
N LEU A 57 11.74 8.50 -8.50
CA LEU A 57 13.05 8.87 -9.05
C LEU A 57 13.73 7.68 -9.73
N GLY A 58 13.68 6.50 -9.12
CA GLY A 58 14.28 5.29 -9.67
C GLY A 58 13.66 4.88 -11.01
N VAL A 59 12.38 5.18 -11.26
CA VAL A 59 11.74 4.94 -12.56
C VAL A 59 11.91 6.12 -13.51
N ALA A 60 11.61 7.34 -13.05
CA ALA A 60 11.54 8.52 -13.91
C ALA A 60 12.92 8.95 -14.44
N VAL A 61 13.97 8.90 -13.61
CA VAL A 61 15.30 9.37 -14.02
C VAL A 61 15.89 8.50 -15.14
N PRO A 62 15.96 7.15 -15.04
CA PRO A 62 16.52 6.35 -16.12
C PRO A 62 15.69 6.40 -17.41
N GLN A 63 14.36 6.51 -17.29
CA GLN A 63 13.48 6.63 -18.46
C GLN A 63 13.61 7.99 -19.14
N ALA A 64 13.67 9.08 -18.37
CA ALA A 64 13.85 10.42 -18.93
C ALA A 64 15.20 10.53 -19.65
N LEU A 65 16.28 10.06 -19.02
CA LEU A 65 17.61 10.06 -19.64
C LEU A 65 17.63 9.24 -20.93
N ARG A 66 17.06 8.02 -20.93
CA ARG A 66 16.96 7.20 -22.14
C ARG A 66 16.18 7.86 -23.30
N ILE A 67 15.16 8.67 -23.00
CA ILE A 67 14.27 9.25 -24.02
C ILE A 67 14.81 10.59 -24.55
N PHE A 68 15.37 11.41 -23.66
CA PHE A 68 15.71 12.80 -23.98
C PHE A 68 17.21 13.02 -24.20
N ASP A 69 18.07 12.11 -23.73
CA ASP A 69 19.52 12.22 -23.89
C ASP A 69 20.02 11.22 -24.95
N PRO A 70 20.46 11.69 -26.14
CA PRO A 70 20.97 10.82 -27.20
C PRO A 70 22.30 10.14 -26.84
N ASP A 71 23.04 10.67 -25.86
CA ASP A 71 24.32 10.10 -25.42
C ASP A 71 24.13 8.96 -24.40
N VAL A 72 22.91 8.79 -23.89
CA VAL A 72 22.58 7.73 -22.93
C VAL A 72 22.22 6.44 -23.66
N PRO A 73 22.96 5.34 -23.44
CA PRO A 73 22.65 4.06 -24.07
C PRO A 73 21.25 3.55 -23.69
N GLY A 74 20.55 2.94 -24.65
CA GLY A 74 19.19 2.43 -24.43
C GLY A 74 19.06 1.40 -23.30
N TRP A 75 20.15 0.70 -22.94
CA TRP A 75 20.18 -0.22 -21.80
C TRP A 75 20.08 0.50 -20.44
N PHE A 76 20.40 1.79 -20.36
CA PHE A 76 20.32 2.55 -19.11
C PHE A 76 18.90 2.57 -18.53
N GLY A 77 17.87 2.50 -19.38
CA GLY A 77 16.48 2.36 -18.92
C GLY A 77 16.23 1.13 -18.04
N TRP A 78 17.06 0.08 -18.11
CA TRP A 78 16.93 -1.08 -17.22
C TRP A 78 17.15 -0.73 -15.74
N PHE A 79 17.82 0.39 -15.42
CA PHE A 79 17.93 0.87 -14.03
C PHE A 79 16.57 1.20 -13.40
N SER A 80 15.52 1.44 -14.20
CA SER A 80 14.14 1.58 -13.69
C SER A 80 13.66 0.36 -12.91
N LEU A 81 14.25 -0.82 -13.12
CA LEU A 81 13.98 -2.01 -12.31
C LEU A 81 14.33 -1.80 -10.83
N LEU A 82 15.30 -0.95 -10.49
CA LEU A 82 15.62 -0.65 -9.09
C LEU A 82 14.47 0.07 -8.38
N GLY A 83 13.80 0.99 -9.08
CA GLY A 83 12.58 1.62 -8.57
C GLY A 83 11.47 0.59 -8.35
N VAL A 84 11.30 -0.35 -9.30
CA VAL A 84 10.31 -1.44 -9.17
C VAL A 84 10.65 -2.33 -7.97
N VAL A 85 11.89 -2.76 -7.80
CA VAL A 85 12.32 -3.56 -6.64
C VAL A 85 12.03 -2.81 -5.34
N TRP A 86 12.28 -1.50 -5.30
CA TRP A 86 11.98 -0.67 -4.14
C TRP A 86 10.50 -0.69 -3.75
N ILE A 87 9.58 -0.55 -4.70
CA ILE A 87 8.14 -0.58 -4.39
C ILE A 87 7.70 -1.96 -3.86
N TYR A 88 8.32 -3.05 -4.30
CA TYR A 88 8.07 -4.39 -3.75
C TYR A 88 8.55 -4.51 -2.29
N ILE A 89 9.73 -3.97 -1.96
CA ILE A 89 10.23 -3.93 -0.57
C ILE A 89 9.24 -3.19 0.33
N ILE A 90 8.73 -2.05 -0.13
CA ILE A 90 7.74 -1.26 0.62
C ILE A 90 6.44 -2.02 0.81
N GLN A 91 5.94 -2.69 -0.24
CA GLN A 91 4.72 -3.50 -0.15
C GLN A 91 4.89 -4.64 0.85
N PHE A 92 6.00 -5.36 0.79
CA PHE A 92 6.33 -6.43 1.73
C PHE A 92 6.33 -5.92 3.18
N LYS A 93 7.00 -4.79 3.42
CA LYS A 93 7.03 -4.16 4.75
C LYS A 93 5.64 -3.76 5.21
N LEU A 94 4.86 -3.10 4.36
CA LEU A 94 3.50 -2.65 4.67
C LEU A 94 2.61 -3.82 5.08
N TYR A 95 2.68 -4.95 4.37
CA TYR A 95 1.90 -6.14 4.71
C TYR A 95 2.28 -6.71 6.07
N LYS A 96 3.58 -6.76 6.38
CA LYS A 96 4.05 -7.15 7.71
C LYS A 96 3.56 -6.19 8.80
N THR A 97 3.54 -4.88 8.54
CA THR A 97 3.05 -3.88 9.48
C THR A 97 1.55 -4.07 9.75
N VAL A 98 0.72 -4.23 8.72
CA VAL A 98 -0.73 -4.48 8.90
C VAL A 98 -0.97 -5.78 9.68
N ASN A 99 -0.24 -6.85 9.37
CA ASN A 99 -0.34 -8.09 10.15
C ASN A 99 0.08 -7.91 11.60
N ALA A 100 1.12 -7.12 11.87
CA ALA A 100 1.56 -6.83 13.23
C ALA A 100 0.50 -6.06 14.02
N LEU A 101 -0.18 -5.08 13.40
CA LEU A 101 -1.30 -4.37 14.02
C LEU A 101 -2.42 -5.31 14.44
N TYR A 102 -2.82 -6.21 13.54
CA TYR A 102 -3.86 -7.20 13.85
C TYR A 102 -3.45 -8.10 15.02
N ARG A 103 -2.21 -8.60 15.02
CA ARG A 103 -1.70 -9.45 16.12
C ARG A 103 -1.63 -8.70 17.46
N GLN A 104 -1.20 -7.44 17.45
CA GLN A 104 -1.14 -6.61 18.66
C GLN A 104 -2.53 -6.34 19.24
N ALA A 105 -3.56 -6.28 18.40
CA ALA A 105 -4.95 -6.18 18.82
C ALA A 105 -5.61 -7.54 19.15
N GLY A 106 -4.82 -8.62 19.28
CA GLY A 106 -5.32 -9.96 19.57
C GLY A 106 -6.11 -10.62 18.44
N MET A 107 -6.00 -10.10 17.21
CA MET A 107 -6.71 -10.59 16.04
C MET A 107 -5.80 -11.44 15.13
N LYS A 108 -6.42 -12.29 14.31
CA LYS A 108 -5.70 -13.07 13.29
C LYS A 108 -5.13 -12.17 12.20
N ALA A 109 -3.89 -12.44 11.80
CA ALA A 109 -3.19 -11.69 10.76
C ALA A 109 -3.83 -11.92 9.38
N PRO A 110 -4.29 -10.86 8.69
CA PRO A 110 -5.15 -11.03 7.52
C PRO A 110 -4.43 -11.17 6.17
N LEU A 111 -3.13 -10.88 6.11
CA LEU A 111 -2.38 -10.87 4.84
C LEU A 111 -1.40 -12.03 4.76
N VAL A 112 -1.46 -12.80 3.67
CA VAL A 112 -0.41 -13.76 3.31
C VAL A 112 0.66 -13.02 2.52
N VAL A 113 1.74 -12.60 3.19
CA VAL A 113 2.77 -11.73 2.61
C VAL A 113 3.40 -12.32 1.34
N TRP A 114 3.53 -13.65 1.27
CA TRP A 114 4.11 -14.36 0.13
C TRP A 114 3.30 -14.22 -1.17
N TRP A 115 2.00 -13.89 -1.09
CA TRP A 115 1.17 -13.65 -2.28
C TRP A 115 1.64 -12.46 -3.10
N LEU A 116 2.45 -11.56 -2.52
CA LEU A 116 3.10 -10.46 -3.24
C LEU A 116 3.94 -10.94 -4.42
N PHE A 117 4.55 -12.12 -4.32
CA PHE A 117 5.47 -12.65 -5.34
C PHE A 117 4.78 -13.58 -6.34
N VAL A 118 3.49 -13.86 -6.17
CA VAL A 118 2.73 -14.71 -7.08
C VAL A 118 1.96 -13.82 -8.06
N PRO A 119 2.19 -13.93 -9.38
CA PRO A 119 1.45 -13.17 -10.39
C PRO A 119 -0.07 -13.34 -10.21
N GLY A 120 -0.82 -12.24 -10.26
CA GLY A 120 -2.27 -12.21 -10.03
C GLY A 120 -2.65 -12.12 -8.55
N LEU A 121 -1.99 -12.89 -7.67
CA LEU A 121 -2.25 -12.80 -6.22
C LEU A 121 -1.69 -11.51 -5.61
N ASN A 122 -0.67 -10.89 -6.22
CA ASN A 122 -0.11 -9.61 -5.79
C ASN A 122 -1.19 -8.49 -5.74
N LEU A 123 -2.10 -8.47 -6.72
CA LEU A 123 -3.21 -7.54 -6.75
C LEU A 123 -4.20 -7.85 -5.62
N ILE A 124 -4.56 -9.12 -5.46
CA ILE A 124 -5.49 -9.59 -4.41
C ILE A 124 -4.98 -9.22 -3.02
N VAL A 125 -3.72 -9.50 -2.70
CA VAL A 125 -3.13 -9.14 -1.40
C VAL A 125 -3.05 -7.61 -1.21
N GLY A 126 -2.85 -6.85 -2.30
CA GLY A 126 -2.94 -5.40 -2.29
C GLY A 126 -4.33 -4.87 -1.94
N LEU A 127 -5.39 -5.45 -2.53
CA LEU A 127 -6.77 -5.10 -2.21
C LEU A 127 -7.15 -5.50 -0.78
N ARG A 128 -6.75 -6.71 -0.35
CA ARG A 128 -6.89 -7.15 1.05
C ARG A 128 -6.21 -6.16 2.01
N GLN A 129 -4.98 -5.73 1.71
CA GLN A 129 -4.28 -4.76 2.55
C GLN A 129 -5.08 -3.48 2.75
N ILE A 130 -5.72 -2.96 1.70
CA ILE A 130 -6.55 -1.74 1.78
C ILE A 130 -7.76 -1.99 2.68
N HIS A 131 -8.49 -3.08 2.41
CA HIS A 131 -9.68 -3.44 3.16
C HIS A 131 -9.40 -3.64 4.65
N PHE A 132 -8.44 -4.50 4.99
CA PHE A 132 -8.12 -4.81 6.40
C PHE A 132 -7.53 -3.60 7.14
N LEU A 133 -6.73 -2.77 6.48
CA LEU A 133 -6.27 -1.53 7.12
C LEU A 133 -7.44 -0.57 7.41
N SER A 134 -8.41 -0.48 6.49
CA SER A 134 -9.62 0.30 6.72
C SER A 134 -10.46 -0.24 7.87
N GLN A 135 -10.66 -1.57 7.93
CA GLN A 135 -11.40 -2.24 8.99
C GLN A 135 -10.73 -2.07 10.35
N PHE A 136 -9.40 -2.17 10.41
CA PHE A 136 -8.63 -1.91 11.62
C PHE A 136 -8.90 -0.50 12.16
N TRP A 137 -8.79 0.52 11.31
CA TRP A 137 -9.04 1.90 11.73
C TRP A 137 -10.49 2.15 12.13
N ALA A 138 -11.45 1.54 11.42
CA ALA A 138 -12.87 1.63 11.75
C ALA A 138 -13.13 1.05 13.15
N LYS A 139 -12.55 -0.11 13.44
CA LYS A 139 -12.64 -0.77 14.75
C LYS A 139 -12.03 0.08 15.87
N GLU A 140 -10.83 0.62 15.67
CA GLU A 140 -10.17 1.48 16.68
C GLU A 140 -10.96 2.77 16.97
N GLN A 141 -11.74 3.25 15.99
CA GLN A 141 -12.61 4.42 16.14
C GLN A 141 -14.03 4.10 16.64
N GLY A 142 -14.38 2.81 16.75
CA GLY A 142 -15.75 2.38 17.09
C GLY A 142 -16.78 2.70 16.00
N VAL A 143 -16.36 2.87 14.75
CA VAL A 143 -17.24 3.15 13.61
C VAL A 143 -17.37 1.91 12.73
N ILE A 144 -18.53 1.75 12.09
CA ILE A 144 -18.76 0.72 11.08
C ILE A 144 -18.65 1.37 9.72
N ILE A 145 -17.78 0.83 8.86
CA ILE A 145 -17.68 1.26 7.47
C ILE A 145 -18.17 0.13 6.57
N PRO A 146 -19.30 0.33 5.86
CA PRO A 146 -19.74 -0.65 4.87
C PRO A 146 -18.71 -0.69 3.73
N ASP A 147 -18.19 -1.87 3.45
CA ASP A 147 -17.30 -2.10 2.32
C ASP A 147 -17.86 -3.22 1.44
N SER A 148 -18.98 -2.91 0.79
CA SER A 148 -19.77 -3.84 -0.02
C SER A 148 -18.93 -4.60 -1.06
N LEU A 149 -17.86 -4.00 -1.60
CA LEU A 149 -16.99 -4.66 -2.56
C LEU A 149 -16.12 -5.76 -1.95
N ALA A 150 -15.64 -5.58 -0.73
CA ALA A 150 -14.87 -6.61 -0.04
C ALA A 150 -15.78 -7.68 0.59
N GLU A 151 -16.94 -7.25 1.13
CA GLU A 151 -17.93 -8.15 1.74
C GLU A 151 -18.53 -9.13 0.72
N ASN A 152 -18.69 -8.70 -0.54
CA ASN A 152 -19.22 -9.55 -1.61
C ASN A 152 -18.16 -10.50 -2.23
N ILE A 153 -16.88 -10.36 -1.88
CA ILE A 153 -15.80 -11.19 -2.44
C ILE A 153 -15.08 -11.89 -1.28
N PRO A 154 -15.37 -13.18 -1.00
CA PRO A 154 -14.78 -13.92 0.11
C PRO A 154 -13.24 -13.94 0.09
N LEU A 155 -12.64 -13.88 -1.10
CA LEU A 155 -11.19 -13.81 -1.27
C LEU A 155 -10.59 -12.50 -0.74
N LEU A 156 -11.37 -11.42 -0.63
CA LEU A 156 -10.93 -10.11 -0.16
C LEU A 156 -11.24 -9.86 1.32
N SER A 157 -12.33 -10.41 1.84
CA SER A 157 -12.81 -10.22 3.22
C SER A 157 -12.50 -11.38 4.16
N GLY A 158 -12.27 -12.60 3.64
CA GLY A 158 -12.04 -13.78 4.45
C GLY A 158 -10.76 -13.68 5.27
N ASN A 159 -10.89 -13.50 6.58
CA ASN A 159 -9.78 -13.60 7.53
C ASN A 159 -9.61 -15.07 7.94
N ALA A 160 -9.10 -15.88 6.99
CA ALA A 160 -8.96 -17.33 7.12
C ALA A 160 -8.12 -17.70 8.33
#